data_AF-A0A847AUA5-F1
#
_entry.id   AF-A0A847AUA5-F1
#
_cell.length_a   1.000
_cell.length_b   1.000
_cell.length_c   1.000
_cell.angle_alpha   90.00
_cell.angle_beta   90.00
_cell.angle_gamma   90.00
#
_symmetry.space_group_name_H-M   'P 1'
#
loop_
_entity.id
_entity.type
_entity.pdbx_description
1 polymer ?
#
loop_
_entity_poly.entity_id
_entity_poly.type
_entity_poly.pdbx_seq_one_letter_code
_entity_poly.pdbx_strand_id
1 'polypeptide(L)'
;TQGFTIEISYDNFIINKTVEKVSDFEYNIVLNKLNYIKEIDKSLFLTVTDLTDTDFKDKNTLSFDYDLIKGKLKARNRRAGDSIIPCGMSGSKKIKDIFINLKIPAEERKTKLIIADDENILWLEDYRINDKYKVTSATKKILNISIGGNNE
;
A
#
# COMPACT_ATOMS: atom_id res chain seq x y z
N THR A 1 -11.25 -12.76 -15.38
CA THR A 1 -12.43 -13.54 -14.95
C THR A 1 -12.02 -14.58 -13.94
N GLN A 2 -12.60 -14.57 -12.72
CA GLN A 2 -12.42 -15.68 -11.78
C GLN A 2 -13.15 -16.91 -12.32
N GLY A 3 -12.52 -18.08 -12.21
CA GLY A 3 -13.09 -19.34 -12.67
C GLY A 3 -12.59 -20.52 -11.87
N PHE A 4 -13.22 -21.67 -12.08
CA PHE A 4 -12.78 -22.93 -11.54
C PHE A 4 -12.38 -23.84 -12.71
N THR A 5 -11.23 -24.49 -12.58
CA THR A 5 -10.86 -25.61 -13.44
C THR A 5 -11.11 -26.87 -12.65
N ILE A 6 -11.93 -27.77 -13.20
CA ILE A 6 -12.21 -29.07 -12.61
C ILE A 6 -11.42 -30.08 -13.42
N GLU A 7 -10.63 -30.90 -12.73
CA GLU A 7 -9.83 -31.98 -13.31
C GLU A 7 -10.15 -33.27 -12.56
N ILE A 8 -10.32 -34.38 -13.30
CA ILE A 8 -10.44 -35.72 -12.73
C ILE A 8 -9.13 -36.44 -13.02
N SER A 9 -8.43 -36.87 -11.97
CA SER A 9 -7.16 -37.59 -12.09
C SER A 9 -7.20 -38.84 -11.20
N TYR A 10 -7.29 -40.00 -11.85
CA TYR A 10 -7.66 -41.28 -11.20
C TYR A 10 -8.99 -41.14 -10.44
N ASP A 11 -9.06 -41.64 -9.22
CA ASP A 11 -10.24 -41.54 -8.33
C ASP A 11 -10.36 -40.16 -7.64
N ASN A 12 -9.51 -39.19 -8.01
CA ASN A 12 -9.50 -37.88 -7.38
C ASN A 12 -10.25 -36.84 -8.21
N PHE A 13 -11.10 -36.07 -7.52
CA PHE A 13 -11.75 -34.87 -8.04
C PHE A 13 -10.96 -33.64 -7.60
N ILE A 14 -10.33 -32.94 -8.54
CA ILE A 14 -9.47 -31.78 -8.28
C ILE A 14 -10.19 -30.52 -8.75
N ILE A 15 -10.41 -29.58 -7.83
CA ILE A 15 -10.96 -28.25 -8.14
C ILE A 15 -9.86 -27.22 -7.94
N ASN A 16 -9.43 -26.59 -9.02
CA ASN A 16 -8.46 -25.51 -9.01
C ASN A 16 -9.17 -24.17 -9.18
N LYS A 17 -8.96 -23.24 -8.25
CA LYS A 17 -9.41 -21.85 -8.42
C LYS A 17 -8.42 -21.14 -9.34
N THR A 18 -8.88 -20.73 -10.52
CA THR A 18 -8.10 -19.90 -11.43
C THR A 18 -8.26 -18.45 -10.99
N VAL A 19 -7.25 -17.96 -10.27
CA VAL A 19 -7.13 -16.55 -9.89
C VAL A 19 -6.16 -15.91 -10.88
N GLU A 20 -6.58 -14.86 -11.58
CA GLU A 20 -5.66 -14.03 -12.35
C GLU A 20 -4.55 -13.53 -11.44
N LYS A 21 -3.32 -13.98 -11.69
CA LYS A 21 -2.17 -13.60 -10.89
C LYS A 21 -1.87 -12.13 -11.18
N VAL A 22 -2.07 -11.28 -10.18
CA VAL A 22 -1.58 -9.90 -10.24
C VAL A 22 -0.08 -9.91 -10.45
N SER A 23 0.38 -9.23 -11.50
CA SER A 23 1.79 -9.07 -11.81
C SER A 23 2.44 -8.06 -10.86
N ASP A 24 3.76 -8.05 -10.84
CA ASP A 24 4.51 -7.05 -10.10
C ASP A 24 4.33 -5.68 -10.79
N PHE A 25 3.98 -4.64 -10.03
CA PHE A 25 3.73 -3.30 -10.55
C PHE A 25 4.43 -2.23 -9.73
N GLU A 26 4.75 -1.11 -10.37
CA GLU A 26 5.36 0.07 -9.74
C GLU A 26 5.07 1.32 -10.59
N TYR A 27 4.58 2.37 -9.93
CA TYR A 27 4.24 3.64 -10.55
C TYR A 27 4.95 4.77 -9.82
N ASN A 28 5.59 5.67 -10.56
CA ASN A 28 6.04 6.94 -10.00
C ASN A 28 4.82 7.82 -9.76
N ILE A 29 4.69 8.33 -8.54
CA ILE A 29 3.55 9.13 -8.14
C ILE A 29 3.81 10.60 -8.43
N VAL A 30 2.82 11.24 -9.05
CA VAL A 30 2.81 12.67 -9.34
C VAL A 30 1.87 13.37 -8.38
N LEU A 31 2.39 14.38 -7.67
CA LEU A 31 1.62 15.20 -6.75
C LEU A 31 0.61 16.08 -7.52
N ASN A 32 -0.49 16.42 -6.85
CA ASN A 32 -1.59 17.25 -7.35
C ASN A 32 -2.23 16.71 -8.65
N LYS A 33 -2.16 15.40 -8.86
CA LYS A 33 -2.78 14.69 -9.98
C LYS A 33 -3.34 13.35 -9.51
N LEU A 34 -4.34 12.85 -10.24
CA LEU A 34 -4.87 11.51 -10.02
C LEU A 34 -3.92 10.48 -10.63
N ASN A 35 -3.48 9.52 -9.82
CA ASN A 35 -2.59 8.43 -10.20
C ASN A 35 -3.36 7.11 -10.17
N TYR A 36 -3.65 6.51 -11.33
CA TYR A 36 -4.40 5.26 -11.42
C TYR A 36 -3.48 4.05 -11.46
N ILE A 37 -3.73 3.09 -10.57
CA ILE A 37 -3.00 1.82 -10.44
C ILE A 37 -3.88 0.71 -11.01
N LYS A 38 -3.59 0.31 -12.24
CA LYS A 38 -4.41 -0.60 -13.05
C LYS A 38 -4.61 -1.96 -12.39
N GLU A 39 -3.55 -2.53 -11.81
CA GLU A 39 -3.51 -3.90 -11.31
C GLU A 39 -4.44 -4.16 -10.13
N ILE A 40 -4.81 -3.11 -9.42
CA ILE A 40 -5.62 -3.18 -8.20
C ILE A 40 -6.86 -2.28 -8.28
N ASP A 41 -7.07 -1.65 -9.44
CA ASP A 41 -8.17 -0.75 -9.75
C ASP A 41 -8.38 0.37 -8.71
N LYS A 42 -7.27 1.05 -8.35
CA LYS A 42 -7.27 2.14 -7.36
C LYS A 42 -6.72 3.42 -7.94
N SER A 43 -7.26 4.54 -7.47
CA SER A 43 -6.76 5.87 -7.78
C SER A 43 -6.18 6.52 -6.53
N LEU A 44 -5.05 7.19 -6.68
CA LEU A 44 -4.36 7.91 -5.62
C LEU A 44 -4.28 9.39 -5.99
N PHE A 45 -4.76 10.24 -5.09
CA PHE A 45 -4.56 11.69 -5.20
C PHE A 45 -3.70 12.14 -4.03
N LEU A 46 -2.58 12.79 -4.34
CA LEU A 46 -1.61 13.19 -3.33
C LEU A 46 -1.40 14.70 -3.37
N THR A 47 -1.46 15.35 -2.21
CA THR A 47 -1.21 16.79 -2.06
C THR A 47 -0.21 17.05 -0.95
N VAL A 48 0.49 18.17 -1.02
CA VAL A 48 1.38 18.63 0.05
C VAL A 48 0.84 19.96 0.57
N THR A 49 0.61 20.04 1.87
CA THR A 49 0.09 21.22 2.54
C THR A 49 1.00 21.59 3.71
N ASP A 50 1.03 22.86 4.10
CA ASP A 50 1.73 23.27 5.33
C ASP A 50 0.88 22.91 6.55
N LEU A 51 1.50 22.60 7.70
CA LEU A 51 0.81 22.21 8.94
C LEU A 51 -0.14 23.31 9.45
N THR A 52 0.12 24.57 9.09
CA THR A 52 -0.69 25.73 9.47
C THR A 52 -2.01 25.82 8.72
N ASP A 53 -2.11 25.20 7.55
CA ASP A 53 -3.35 25.14 6.77
C ASP A 53 -4.21 24.01 7.32
N THR A 54 -4.99 24.39 8.33
CA THR A 54 -5.72 23.47 9.19
C THR A 54 -7.01 22.99 8.51
N ASP A 55 -6.91 22.08 7.55
CA ASP A 55 -8.06 21.32 7.04
C ASP A 55 -7.73 19.82 7.04
N PHE A 56 -7.53 19.29 8.24
CA PHE A 56 -7.19 17.88 8.43
C PHE A 56 -8.21 17.16 9.27
N LYS A 57 -9.25 16.65 8.61
CA LYS A 57 -10.04 15.52 9.12
C LYS A 57 -10.97 14.92 8.07
N ASP A 58 -10.45 14.68 6.87
CA ASP A 58 -11.11 13.66 6.07
C ASP A 58 -10.72 12.29 6.65
N LYS A 59 -11.71 11.50 7.08
CA LYS A 59 -11.46 10.21 7.76
C LYS A 59 -10.75 9.20 6.85
N ASN A 60 -10.71 9.47 5.54
CA ASN A 60 -10.18 8.58 4.53
C ASN A 60 -8.83 9.02 3.92
N THR A 61 -8.11 9.93 4.60
CA THR A 61 -6.80 10.43 4.14
C THR A 61 -5.66 9.95 5.06
N LEU A 62 -4.58 9.47 4.44
CA LEU A 62 -3.33 9.17 5.14
C LEU A 62 -2.42 10.38 5.11
N SER A 63 -1.83 10.71 6.26
CA SER A 63 -0.95 11.87 6.40
C SER A 63 0.44 11.47 6.86
N PHE A 64 1.46 12.02 6.20
CA PHE A 64 2.88 11.76 6.48
C PHE A 64 3.66 13.06 6.57
N ASP A 65 4.72 13.08 7.38
CA ASP A 65 5.69 14.17 7.36
C ASP A 65 6.44 14.17 6.02
N TYR A 66 6.17 15.19 5.20
CA TYR A 66 6.71 15.29 3.85
C TYR A 66 8.21 15.56 3.84
N ASP A 67 8.73 16.26 4.86
CA ASP A 67 10.14 16.66 4.91
C ASP A 67 11.08 15.45 5.17
N LEU A 68 10.51 14.32 5.61
CA LEU A 68 11.24 13.07 5.84
C LEU A 68 11.33 12.18 4.59
N ILE A 69 10.57 12.49 3.54
CA ILE A 69 10.51 11.72 2.29
C ILE A 69 11.78 11.91 1.46
N LYS A 70 12.33 10.81 0.94
CA LYS A 70 13.57 10.82 0.15
C LYS A 70 13.32 10.41 -1.29
N GLY A 71 13.65 11.33 -2.20
CA GLY A 71 13.57 11.09 -3.63
C GLY A 71 12.13 10.97 -4.14
N LYS A 72 11.85 9.96 -4.97
CA LYS A 72 10.55 9.83 -5.64
C LYS A 72 9.57 8.95 -4.86
N LEU A 73 8.32 9.40 -4.79
CA LEU A 73 7.21 8.58 -4.31
C LEU A 73 6.83 7.52 -5.34
N LYS A 74 6.60 6.31 -4.85
CA LYS A 74 6.24 5.14 -5.64
C LYS A 74 5.04 4.44 -5.04
N ALA A 75 4.10 4.04 -5.90
CA ALA A 75 3.03 3.11 -5.58
C ALA A 75 3.35 1.76 -6.22
N ARG A 76 3.47 0.72 -5.41
CA ARG A 76 3.85 -0.62 -5.88
C ARG A 76 3.24 -1.70 -5.01
N ASN A 77 3.37 -2.95 -5.44
CA ASN A 77 3.21 -4.09 -4.54
C ASN A 77 4.53 -4.49 -3.88
N ARG A 78 4.47 -5.50 -3.00
CA ARG A 78 5.63 -5.96 -2.21
C ARG A 78 6.81 -6.43 -3.07
N ARG A 79 8.02 -6.19 -2.58
CA ARG A 79 9.28 -6.78 -3.05
C ARG A 79 9.87 -7.68 -1.97
N ALA A 80 10.76 -8.59 -2.38
CA ALA A 80 11.50 -9.41 -1.42
C ALA A 80 12.40 -8.52 -0.57
N GLY A 81 12.42 -8.76 0.75
CA GLY A 81 13.19 -7.94 1.70
C GLY A 81 12.45 -6.73 2.26
N ASP A 82 11.28 -6.38 1.71
CA ASP A 82 10.47 -5.26 2.21
C ASP A 82 10.23 -5.36 3.72
N SER A 83 10.46 -4.24 4.40
CA SER A 83 10.23 -4.08 5.83
C SER A 83 9.74 -2.67 6.18
N ILE A 84 9.06 -2.56 7.30
CA ILE A 84 8.47 -1.32 7.80
C ILE A 84 8.62 -1.27 9.32
N ILE A 85 8.82 -0.09 9.90
CA ILE A 85 8.74 0.15 11.35
C ILE A 85 7.32 0.63 11.62
N PRO A 86 6.39 -0.21 12.11
CA PRO A 86 4.99 0.20 12.22
C PRO A 86 4.82 1.28 13.30
N CYS A 87 4.00 2.30 13.03
CA CYS A 87 3.75 3.40 13.95
C CYS A 87 3.31 2.90 15.35
N GLY A 88 3.98 3.42 16.39
CA GLY A 88 3.76 3.04 17.79
C GLY A 88 4.33 1.67 18.17
N MET A 89 5.18 1.07 17.34
CA MET A 89 5.88 -0.18 17.65
C MET A 89 7.40 0.02 17.62
N SER A 90 8.13 -0.73 18.43
CA SER A 90 9.59 -0.80 18.36
C SER A 90 10.03 -1.88 17.36
N GLY A 91 11.08 -1.56 16.60
CA GLY A 91 11.72 -2.48 15.66
C GLY A 91 11.06 -2.55 14.28
N SER A 92 11.85 -3.02 13.31
CA SER A 92 11.39 -3.25 11.94
C SER A 92 10.70 -4.61 11.83
N LYS A 93 9.64 -4.70 11.03
CA LYS A 93 8.93 -5.93 10.66
C LYS A 93 8.99 -6.15 9.17
N LYS A 94 9.30 -7.38 8.75
CA LYS A 94 9.22 -7.77 7.35
C LYS A 94 7.76 -7.83 6.91
N ILE A 95 7.45 -7.33 5.72
CA ILE A 95 6.08 -7.39 5.16
C ILE A 95 5.60 -8.83 5.02
N LYS A 96 6.50 -9.77 4.71
CA LYS A 96 6.18 -11.21 4.69
C LYS A 96 5.59 -11.67 6.03
N ASP A 97 6.20 -11.28 7.14
CA ASP A 97 5.78 -11.70 8.48
C ASP A 97 4.48 -11.01 8.88
N ILE A 98 4.30 -9.74 8.49
CA ILE A 98 3.03 -9.02 8.65
C ILE A 98 1.90 -9.77 7.94
N PHE A 99 2.09 -10.14 6.68
CA PHE A 99 1.09 -10.87 5.89
C PHE A 99 0.76 -12.25 6.48
N ILE A 100 1.74 -12.96 7.03
CA ILE A 100 1.51 -14.23 7.72
C ILE A 100 0.67 -14.02 8.98
N ASN A 101 1.03 -13.04 9.82
CA ASN A 101 0.33 -12.76 11.07
C ASN A 101 -1.12 -12.30 10.84
N LEU A 102 -1.35 -11.50 9.80
CA LEU A 102 -2.69 -11.09 9.37
C LEU A 102 -3.44 -12.19 8.60
N LYS A 103 -2.84 -13.37 8.40
CA LYS A 103 -3.39 -14.50 7.64
C LYS A 103 -3.84 -14.12 6.23
N ILE A 104 -3.15 -13.17 5.58
CA ILE A 104 -3.48 -12.72 4.23
C ILE A 104 -3.13 -13.85 3.24
N PRO A 105 -4.08 -14.32 2.41
CA PRO A 105 -3.84 -15.35 1.39
C PRO A 105 -2.77 -14.94 0.38
N ALA A 106 -1.99 -15.89 -0.15
CA ALA A 106 -0.82 -15.60 -0.98
C ALA A 106 -1.15 -14.79 -2.25
N GLU A 107 -2.32 -15.06 -2.82
CA GLU A 107 -2.92 -14.39 -3.96
C GLU A 107 -3.25 -12.91 -3.68
N GLU A 108 -3.77 -12.61 -2.49
CA GLU A 108 -4.10 -11.23 -2.07
C GLU A 108 -2.84 -10.43 -1.71
N ARG A 109 -1.76 -11.09 -1.28
CA ARG A 109 -0.52 -10.38 -0.92
C ARG A 109 0.11 -9.62 -2.11
N LYS A 110 -0.29 -9.92 -3.35
CA LYS A 110 0.18 -9.21 -4.55
C LYS A 110 -0.70 -8.01 -4.93
N THR A 111 -1.93 -7.94 -4.40
CA THR A 111 -2.86 -6.82 -4.62
C THR A 111 -2.70 -5.74 -3.56
N LYS A 112 -2.02 -6.03 -2.44
CA LYS A 112 -1.78 -5.02 -1.39
C LYS A 112 -0.89 -3.89 -1.90
N LEU A 113 -1.43 -2.67 -1.84
CA LEU A 113 -0.72 -1.46 -2.19
C LEU A 113 0.33 -1.09 -1.13
N ILE A 114 1.48 -0.64 -1.58
CA ILE A 114 2.56 -0.06 -0.79
C ILE A 114 2.87 1.32 -1.36
N ILE A 115 2.95 2.30 -0.48
CA ILE A 115 3.54 3.61 -0.78
C ILE A 115 4.95 3.62 -0.20
N ALA A 116 5.93 3.91 -1.05
CA ALA A 116 7.33 3.95 -0.69
C ALA A 116 8.00 5.19 -1.30
N ASP A 117 9.11 5.59 -0.70
CA ASP A 117 10.05 6.51 -1.32
C ASP A 117 11.27 5.74 -1.83
N ASP A 118 12.38 6.41 -2.13
CA ASP A 118 13.57 5.72 -2.64
C ASP A 118 14.32 4.91 -1.57
N GLU A 119 14.06 5.15 -0.28
CA GLU A 119 14.76 4.49 0.82
C GLU A 119 13.89 3.52 1.63
N ASN A 120 12.63 3.86 1.89
CA ASN A 120 11.77 3.13 2.82
C ASN A 120 10.32 3.07 2.36
N ILE A 121 9.58 2.17 2.99
CA ILE A 121 8.13 2.06 2.86
C ILE A 121 7.48 3.05 3.81
N LEU A 122 6.62 3.94 3.29
CA LEU A 122 5.84 4.87 4.09
C LEU A 122 4.62 4.18 4.68
N TRP A 123 3.95 3.34 3.89
CA TRP A 123 2.70 2.69 4.27
C TRP A 123 2.47 1.40 3.50
N LEU A 124 1.85 0.45 4.19
CA LEU A 124 1.31 -0.78 3.65
C LEU A 124 -0.20 -0.76 3.84
N GLU A 125 -0.93 -1.03 2.77
CA GLU A 125 -2.39 -1.11 2.76
C GLU A 125 -2.95 -2.07 3.81
N ASP A 126 -4.07 -1.67 4.42
CA ASP A 126 -4.74 -2.36 5.54
C ASP A 126 -3.84 -2.59 6.76
N TYR A 127 -2.77 -1.80 6.87
CA TYR A 127 -1.84 -1.84 7.98
C TYR A 127 -1.48 -0.44 8.46
N ARG A 128 -0.50 -0.36 9.37
CA ARG A 128 -0.02 0.89 9.94
C ARG A 128 0.93 1.62 9.00
N ILE A 129 0.93 2.95 9.10
CA ILE A 129 2.00 3.78 8.54
C ILE A 129 3.34 3.47 9.22
N ASN A 130 4.43 3.83 8.57
CA ASN A 130 5.77 3.76 9.12
C ASN A 130 5.98 4.87 10.17
N ASP A 131 6.46 4.51 11.35
CA ASP A 131 6.71 5.42 12.47
C ASP A 131 7.67 6.56 12.09
N LYS A 132 8.62 6.30 11.17
CA LYS A 132 9.59 7.29 10.68
C LYS A 132 8.90 8.48 9.98
N TYR A 133 7.72 8.29 9.40
CA TYR A 133 7.03 9.30 8.60
C TYR A 133 5.80 9.88 9.29
N LYS A 134 5.61 9.59 10.59
CA LYS A 134 4.45 10.10 11.32
C LYS A 134 4.51 11.62 11.42
N VAL A 135 3.36 12.27 11.28
CA VAL A 135 3.21 13.70 11.55
C VAL A 135 3.41 13.94 13.05
N THR A 136 4.22 14.93 13.39
CA THR A 136 4.50 15.35 14.76
C THR A 136 4.29 16.87 14.90
N SER A 137 4.43 17.40 16.11
CA SER A 137 4.41 18.85 16.33
C SER A 137 5.56 19.61 15.64
N ALA A 138 6.61 18.90 15.21
CA ALA A 138 7.74 19.49 14.48
C ALA A 138 7.58 19.46 12.95
N THR A 139 6.57 18.74 12.43
CA THR A 139 6.30 18.61 11.00
C THR A 139 5.90 19.97 10.42
N LYS A 140 6.52 20.37 9.30
CA LYS A 140 6.17 21.63 8.63
C LYS A 140 5.25 21.39 7.45
N LYS A 141 5.54 20.36 6.66
CA LYS A 141 4.77 19.97 5.49
C LYS A 141 4.21 18.58 5.66
N ILE A 142 2.94 18.41 5.30
CA ILE A 142 2.24 17.13 5.36
C ILE A 142 1.98 16.67 3.92
N LEU A 143 2.34 15.42 3.64
CA LEU A 143 1.85 14.68 2.48
C LEU A 143 0.53 14.03 2.81
N ASN A 144 -0.48 14.32 2.00
CA ASN A 144 -1.80 13.72 2.10
C ASN A 144 -2.00 12.75 0.96
N ILE A 145 -2.56 11.59 1.28
CA ILE A 145 -2.88 10.56 0.29
C ILE A 145 -4.35 10.20 0.48
N SER A 146 -5.15 10.55 -0.51
CA SER A 146 -6.53 10.08 -0.64
C SER A 146 -6.58 8.92 -1.63
N ILE A 147 -7.27 7.86 -1.25
CA ILE A 147 -7.36 6.62 -2.02
C ILE A 147 -8.82 6.44 -2.44
N GLY A 148 -9.06 6.37 -3.75
CA GLY A 148 -10.34 6.00 -4.32
C GLY A 148 -10.30 4.59 -4.90
N GLY A 149 -11.41 3.86 -4.80
CA GLY A 149 -11.65 2.62 -5.54
C GLY A 149 -12.94 2.73 -6.35
N ASN A 150 -13.11 1.90 -7.38
CA ASN A 150 -14.31 1.87 -8.21
C ASN A 150 -15.54 1.20 -7.55
N ASN A 151 -15.60 1.13 -6.21
CA ASN A 151 -16.73 0.53 -5.48
C ASN A 151 -17.46 1.55 -4.59
N GLU A 152 -17.63 2.77 -5.07
CA GLU A 152 -18.71 3.69 -4.66
C GLU A 152 -19.33 4.35 -5.89
#